data_AF-A0A5C4MW18-F1
#
_entry.id   AF-A0A5C4MW18-F1
#
_cell.length_a   1.000
_cell.length_b   1.000
_cell.length_c   1.000
_cell.angle_alpha   90.00
_cell.angle_beta   90.00
_cell.angle_gamma   90.00
#
_symmetry.space_group_name_H-M   'P 1'
#
loop_
_entity.id
_entity.type
_entity.pdbx_description
1 polymer ?
#
loop_
_entity_poly.entity_id
_entity_poly.type
_entity_poly.pdbx_seq_one_letter_code
_entity_poly.pdbx_strand_id
1 'polypeptide(L)'
;MSFDPDPRPTGSLLSDAINQLTRLVRGEVALAKAEVAQNIKSAGMGVALLAGAAILVLVALHVLAAALVAALAHWIGPGWAALAVGVVILAVAVILALRGLNALKPENIAPTRTVRSVQADAQTIKETVTNGDHKH
;
A
#
# COMPACT_ATOMS: atom_id res chain seq x y z
N MET A 1 64.78 -34.17 2.71
CA MET A 1 63.38 -34.25 2.28
C MET A 1 62.53 -34.08 3.55
N SER A 2 62.26 -32.84 3.94
CA SER A 2 61.48 -32.53 5.14
C SER A 2 60.00 -32.54 4.76
N PHE A 3 59.22 -33.35 5.46
CA PHE A 3 57.77 -33.31 5.39
C PHE A 3 57.31 -32.16 6.29
N ASP A 4 56.82 -31.07 5.71
CA ASP A 4 56.04 -30.07 6.42
C ASP A 4 54.60 -30.58 6.51
N PRO A 5 54.08 -30.89 7.71
CA PRO A 5 52.66 -31.09 7.88
C PRO A 5 52.03 -29.70 7.84
N ASP A 6 51.27 -29.42 6.79
CA ASP A 6 50.42 -28.25 6.70
C ASP A 6 48.99 -28.68 7.10
N PRO A 7 48.67 -28.78 8.40
CA PRO A 7 47.30 -29.00 8.82
C PRO A 7 46.57 -27.71 8.51
N ARG A 8 45.86 -27.64 7.38
CA ARG A 8 44.90 -26.56 7.13
C ARG A 8 44.04 -26.48 8.39
N PRO A 9 44.13 -25.40 9.18
CA PRO A 9 43.51 -25.40 10.48
C PRO A 9 42.01 -25.51 10.25
N THR A 10 41.35 -26.46 10.91
CA THR A 10 39.90 -26.69 10.81
C THR A 10 39.09 -25.40 11.06
N GLY A 11 39.70 -24.42 11.74
CA GLY A 11 39.18 -23.06 11.91
C GLY A 11 39.09 -22.21 10.62
N SER A 12 39.89 -22.47 9.58
CA SER A 12 39.83 -21.73 8.30
C SER A 12 38.56 -22.08 7.51
N LEU A 13 38.15 -23.35 7.53
CA LEU A 13 36.93 -23.80 6.84
C LEU A 13 35.66 -23.27 7.51
N LEU A 14 35.65 -23.18 8.84
CA LEU A 14 34.56 -22.56 9.58
C LEU A 14 34.47 -21.05 9.30
N SER A 15 35.61 -20.37 9.25
CA SER A 15 35.66 -18.95 8.89
C SER A 15 35.16 -18.71 7.46
N ASP A 16 35.55 -19.56 6.51
CA ASP A 16 35.09 -19.49 5.13
C ASP A 16 33.58 -19.76 4.99
N ALA A 17 33.04 -20.73 5.73
CA ALA A 17 31.61 -21.00 5.75
C ALA A 17 30.81 -19.83 6.34
N ILE A 18 31.26 -19.24 7.46
CA ILE A 18 30.64 -18.04 8.06
C ILE A 18 30.69 -16.85 7.09
N ASN A 19 31.82 -16.67 6.38
CA ASN A 19 31.97 -15.63 5.37
C ASN A 19 31.03 -15.84 4.18
N GLN A 20 30.82 -17.08 3.73
CA GLN A 20 29.86 -17.40 2.66
C GLN A 20 28.42 -17.14 3.09
N LEU A 21 28.04 -17.56 4.30
CA LEU A 21 26.71 -17.28 4.86
C LEU A 21 26.46 -15.77 4.98
N THR A 22 27.47 -15.02 5.46
CA THR A 22 27.40 -13.55 5.56
C THR A 22 27.20 -12.89 4.20
N ARG A 23 27.89 -13.39 3.16
CA ARG A 23 27.73 -12.92 1.78
C ARG A 23 26.33 -13.21 1.23
N LEU A 24 25.79 -14.40 1.51
CA LEU A 24 24.47 -14.82 1.06
C LEU A 24 23.37 -13.94 1.69
N VAL A 25 23.40 -13.80 3.02
CA VAL A 25 22.45 -12.93 3.76
C VAL A 25 22.53 -11.49 3.27
N ARG A 26 23.74 -10.96 3.06
CA ARG A 26 23.90 -9.60 2.52
C ARG A 26 23.35 -9.47 1.10
N GLY A 27 23.46 -10.52 0.28
CA GLY A 27 22.87 -10.60 -1.05
C GLY A 27 21.33 -10.59 -1.02
N GLU A 28 20.72 -11.40 -0.17
CA GLU A 28 19.26 -11.41 0.01
C GLU A 28 18.73 -10.07 0.54
N VAL A 29 19.43 -9.45 1.49
CA VAL A 29 19.08 -8.10 1.99
C VAL A 29 19.22 -7.07 0.87
N ALA A 30 20.26 -7.15 0.04
CA ALA A 30 20.43 -6.25 -1.10
C ALA A 30 19.32 -6.44 -2.14
N LEU A 31 18.93 -7.68 -2.42
CA LEU A 31 17.85 -8.01 -3.33
C LEU A 31 16.51 -7.51 -2.80
N ALA A 32 16.18 -7.80 -1.54
CA ALA A 32 14.97 -7.32 -0.88
C ALA A 32 14.89 -5.78 -0.89
N LYS A 33 16.01 -5.10 -0.64
CA LYS A 33 16.09 -3.63 -0.77
C LYS A 33 15.82 -3.16 -2.19
N ALA A 34 16.37 -3.83 -3.19
CA ALA A 34 16.14 -3.48 -4.60
C ALA A 34 14.68 -3.69 -5.00
N GLU A 35 14.06 -4.78 -4.58
CA GLU A 35 12.64 -5.08 -4.83
C GLU A 35 11.72 -4.07 -4.13
N VAL A 36 11.98 -3.74 -2.86
CA VAL A 36 11.24 -2.69 -2.14
C VAL A 36 11.40 -1.34 -2.83
N ALA A 37 12.61 -0.97 -3.26
CA ALA A 37 12.83 0.29 -3.97
C ALA A 37 12.07 0.33 -5.31
N GLN A 38 12.06 -0.78 -6.06
CA GLN A 38 11.31 -0.90 -7.30
C GLN A 38 9.80 -0.82 -7.05
N ASN A 39 9.29 -1.48 -6.01
CA ASN A 39 7.88 -1.45 -5.62
C ASN A 39 7.46 -0.03 -5.22
N ILE A 40 8.27 0.68 -4.43
CA ILE A 40 8.02 2.08 -4.05
C ILE A 40 8.00 2.97 -5.29
N LYS A 41 8.94 2.80 -6.23
CA LYS A 41 9.00 3.59 -7.46
C LYS A 41 7.77 3.38 -8.33
N SER A 42 7.36 2.12 -8.53
CA SER A 42 6.16 1.77 -9.29
C SER A 42 4.89 2.29 -8.63
N ALA A 43 4.76 2.13 -7.31
CA ALA A 43 3.64 2.69 -6.56
C ALA A 43 3.60 4.22 -6.65
N GLY A 44 4.76 4.88 -6.52
CA GLY A 44 4.89 6.33 -6.64
C GLY A 44 4.51 6.84 -8.03
N MET A 45 4.91 6.15 -9.10
CA MET A 45 4.48 6.46 -10.46
C MET A 45 2.97 6.31 -10.63
N GLY A 46 2.40 5.22 -10.10
CA GLY A 46 0.95 5.01 -10.12
C GLY A 46 0.19 6.14 -9.42
N VAL A 47 0.63 6.55 -8.22
CA VAL A 47 0.05 7.68 -7.48
C VAL A 47 0.18 8.99 -8.26
N ALA A 48 1.34 9.25 -8.87
CA ALA A 48 1.56 10.46 -9.68
C ALA A 48 0.64 10.51 -10.91
N LEU A 49 0.48 9.39 -11.62
CA LEU A 49 -0.43 9.29 -12.76
C LEU A 49 -1.89 9.48 -12.34
N LEU A 50 -2.32 8.87 -11.23
CA LEU A 50 -3.67 9.06 -10.70
C LEU A 50 -3.93 10.50 -10.27
N ALA A 51 -2.95 11.15 -9.62
CA ALA A 51 -3.06 12.57 -9.25
C ALA A 51 -3.19 13.46 -10.50
N GLY A 52 -2.36 13.23 -11.53
CA GLY A 52 -2.45 13.94 -12.81
C GLY A 52 -3.79 13.72 -13.51
N ALA A 53 -4.28 12.47 -13.55
CA ALA A 53 -5.58 12.14 -14.12
C ALA A 53 -6.73 12.83 -13.36
N ALA A 54 -6.69 12.87 -12.03
CA ALA A 54 -7.70 13.56 -11.22
C ALA A 54 -7.79 15.06 -11.55
N ILE A 55 -6.64 15.72 -11.72
CA ILE A 55 -6.58 17.14 -12.14
C ILE A 55 -7.20 17.32 -13.52
N LEU A 56 -6.81 16.49 -14.50
CA LEU A 56 -7.36 16.58 -15.86
C LEU A 56 -8.87 16.32 -15.91
N VAL A 57 -9.37 15.35 -15.15
CA VAL A 57 -10.81 15.09 -15.02
C VAL A 57 -11.52 16.29 -14.41
N LEU A 58 -10.95 16.95 -13.40
CA LEU A 58 -11.54 18.14 -12.81
C LEU A 58 -11.63 19.31 -13.81
N VAL A 59 -10.58 19.53 -14.60
CA VAL A 59 -10.57 20.56 -15.65
C VAL A 59 -11.59 20.22 -16.74
N ALA A 60 -11.61 18.98 -17.22
CA ALA A 60 -12.57 18.53 -18.22
C ALA A 60 -14.02 18.66 -17.72
N LEU A 61 -14.29 18.32 -16.46
CA LEU A 61 -15.60 18.45 -15.85
C LEU A 61 -16.07 19.91 -15.81
N HIS A 62 -15.18 20.86 -15.48
CA HIS A 62 -15.53 22.29 -15.53
C HIS A 62 -15.87 22.75 -16.95
N VAL A 63 -15.06 22.37 -17.94
CA VAL A 63 -15.31 22.72 -19.35
C VAL A 63 -16.63 22.13 -19.83
N LEU A 64 -16.91 20.86 -19.53
CA LEU A 64 -18.16 20.19 -19.89
C LEU A 64 -19.37 20.79 -19.18
N ALA A 65 -19.24 21.15 -17.90
CA ALA A 65 -20.30 21.83 -17.15
C ALA A 65 -20.62 23.19 -17.79
N ALA A 66 -19.60 23.99 -18.13
CA ALA A 66 -19.78 25.26 -18.82
C ALA A 66 -20.43 25.08 -20.20
N ALA A 67 -20.01 24.08 -20.97
CA ALA A 67 -20.61 23.76 -22.26
C ALA A 67 -22.08 23.36 -22.13
N LEU A 68 -22.42 22.54 -21.12
CA LEU A 68 -23.80 22.12 -20.86
C LEU A 68 -24.68 23.30 -20.44
N VAL A 69 -24.17 24.18 -19.58
CA VAL A 69 -24.86 25.43 -19.21
C VAL A 69 -25.10 26.29 -20.45
N ALA A 70 -24.08 26.49 -21.30
CA ALA A 70 -24.22 27.27 -22.52
C ALA A 70 -25.26 26.66 -23.49
N ALA A 71 -25.27 25.33 -23.63
CA ALA A 71 -26.25 24.63 -24.46
C ALA A 71 -27.68 24.78 -23.94
N LEU A 72 -27.89 24.65 -22.63
CA LEU A 72 -29.21 24.79 -22.00
C LEU A 72 -29.67 26.24 -21.91
N ALA A 73 -28.74 27.19 -21.83
CA ALA A 73 -29.05 28.62 -21.74
C ALA A 73 -29.89 29.12 -22.91
N HIS A 74 -29.82 28.48 -24.08
CA HIS A 74 -30.64 28.83 -25.24
C HIS A 74 -32.14 28.60 -25.02
N TRP A 75 -32.51 27.69 -24.11
CA TRP A 75 -33.89 27.27 -23.89
C TRP A 75 -34.49 27.87 -22.62
N ILE A 76 -33.72 27.91 -21.53
CA ILE A 76 -34.20 28.28 -20.19
C ILE A 76 -33.50 29.51 -19.59
N GLY A 77 -32.59 30.12 -20.35
CA GLY A 77 -31.78 31.25 -19.90
C GLY A 77 -30.56 30.83 -19.06
N PRO A 78 -29.52 31.68 -19.02
CA PRO A 78 -28.20 31.31 -18.46
C PRO A 78 -28.24 31.03 -16.95
N GLY A 79 -29.02 31.79 -16.18
CA GLY A 79 -29.11 31.61 -14.72
C GLY A 79 -29.76 30.28 -14.33
N TRP A 80 -30.88 29.93 -14.96
CA TRP A 80 -31.59 28.67 -14.70
C TRP A 80 -30.84 27.46 -15.23
N ALA A 81 -30.16 27.59 -16.38
CA ALA A 81 -29.26 26.56 -16.89
C ALA A 81 -28.11 26.27 -15.92
N ALA A 82 -27.45 27.30 -15.41
CA ALA A 82 -26.38 27.16 -14.41
C ALA A 82 -26.90 26.50 -13.12
N LEU A 83 -28.08 26.91 -12.64
CA LEU A 83 -28.69 26.32 -11.45
C LEU A 83 -29.01 24.83 -11.66
N ALA A 84 -29.65 24.48 -12.77
CA ALA A 84 -30.04 23.09 -13.06
C ALA A 84 -28.81 22.17 -13.16
N VAL A 85 -27.80 22.57 -13.93
CA VAL A 85 -26.56 21.79 -14.07
C VAL A 85 -25.82 21.70 -12.73
N GLY A 86 -25.75 22.80 -11.98
CA GLY A 86 -25.12 22.84 -10.66
C GLY A 86 -25.78 21.87 -9.67
N VAL A 87 -27.11 21.80 -9.64
CA VAL A 87 -27.86 20.87 -8.78
C VAL A 87 -27.58 19.41 -9.16
N VAL A 88 -27.53 19.09 -10.46
CA VAL A 88 -27.20 17.74 -10.94
C VAL A 88 -25.79 17.33 -10.53
N ILE A 89 -24.80 18.20 -10.75
CA ILE A 89 -23.40 17.94 -10.36
C ILE A 89 -23.29 17.78 -8.84
N LEU A 90 -23.97 18.63 -8.06
CA LEU A 90 -23.98 18.55 -6.61
C LEU A 90 -24.57 17.23 -6.12
N ALA A 91 -25.68 16.77 -6.70
CA ALA A 91 -26.29 15.49 -6.35
C ALA A 91 -25.31 14.32 -6.59
N VAL A 92 -24.65 14.30 -7.75
CA VAL A 92 -23.62 13.29 -8.07
C VAL A 92 -22.46 13.37 -7.08
N ALA A 93 -21.98 14.57 -6.75
CA ALA A 93 -20.88 14.77 -5.81
C ALA A 93 -21.22 14.24 -4.41
N VAL A 94 -22.43 14.50 -3.90
CA VAL A 94 -22.90 13.97 -2.62
C VAL A 94 -22.93 12.44 -2.63
N ILE A 95 -23.46 11.81 -3.69
CA ILE A 95 -23.50 10.34 -3.80
C ILE A 95 -22.08 9.75 -3.78
N LEU A 96 -21.16 10.34 -4.56
CA LEU A 96 -19.76 9.90 -4.60
C LEU A 96 -19.07 10.10 -3.26
N ALA A 97 -19.31 11.21 -2.57
CA ALA A 97 -18.74 11.48 -1.25
C ALA A 97 -19.21 10.45 -0.21
N LEU A 98 -20.51 10.13 -0.19
CA LEU A 98 -21.07 9.11 0.70
C LEU A 98 -20.49 7.73 0.40
N ARG A 99 -20.38 7.36 -0.88
CA ARG A 99 -19.77 6.08 -1.31
C ARG A 99 -18.30 6.00 -0.92
N GLY A 100 -17.54 7.07 -1.17
CA GLY A 100 -16.13 7.17 -0.84
C GLY A 100 -15.89 7.09 0.67
N LEU A 101 -16.65 7.84 1.45
CA LEU A 101 -16.57 7.79 2.91
C LEU A 101 -16.92 6.40 3.45
N ASN A 102 -17.90 5.72 2.84
CA ASN A 102 -18.24 4.35 3.21
C ASN A 102 -17.11 3.37 2.88
N ALA A 103 -16.47 3.51 1.72
CA ALA A 103 -15.33 2.68 1.33
C ALA A 103 -14.12 2.86 2.27
N LEU A 104 -13.98 4.04 2.89
CA LEU A 104 -12.89 4.33 3.82
C LEU A 104 -13.12 3.85 5.25
N LYS A 105 -14.28 3.26 5.56
CA LYS A 105 -14.56 2.78 6.91
C LYS A 105 -13.59 1.67 7.31
N PRO A 106 -13.13 1.63 8.58
CA PRO A 106 -12.20 0.60 9.07
C PRO A 106 -12.70 -0.83 8.84
N GLU A 107 -14.01 -1.06 8.92
CA GLU A 107 -14.66 -2.35 8.63
C GLU A 107 -14.47 -2.83 7.18
N ASN A 108 -14.27 -1.91 6.23
CA ASN A 108 -14.06 -2.18 4.81
C ASN A 108 -12.58 -2.19 4.40
N ILE A 109 -11.71 -1.57 5.21
CA ILE A 109 -10.24 -1.53 4.97
C ILE A 109 -9.51 -2.63 5.75
N ALA A 110 -9.94 -2.95 6.96
CA ALA A 110 -9.27 -3.93 7.79
C ALA A 110 -9.68 -5.35 7.38
N PRO A 111 -8.72 -6.25 7.06
CA PRO A 111 -9.02 -7.65 6.90
C PRO A 111 -9.44 -8.22 8.27
N THR A 112 -10.74 -8.28 8.51
CA THR A 112 -11.37 -8.72 9.77
C THR A 112 -10.92 -10.13 10.18
N ARG A 113 -10.45 -10.93 9.22
CA ARG A 113 -9.92 -12.29 9.43
C ARG A 113 -8.49 -12.30 9.96
N THR A 114 -7.60 -11.45 9.44
CA THR A 114 -6.18 -11.43 9.79
C THR A 114 -5.93 -10.83 11.18
N VAL A 115 -6.73 -9.83 11.57
CA VAL A 115 -6.62 -9.26 12.93
C VAL A 115 -7.07 -10.28 13.98
N ARG A 116 -8.08 -11.10 13.66
CA ARG A 116 -8.62 -12.11 14.59
C ARG A 116 -7.70 -13.32 14.76
N SER A 117 -7.00 -13.76 13.69
CA SER A 117 -6.00 -14.82 13.79
C SER A 117 -4.77 -14.39 14.58
N VAL A 118 -4.29 -13.15 14.39
CA VAL A 118 -3.15 -12.61 15.16
C VAL A 118 -3.49 -12.43 16.64
N GLN A 119 -4.73 -12.05 16.98
CA GLN A 119 -5.19 -12.02 18.39
C GLN A 119 -5.32 -13.41 19.00
N ALA A 120 -5.83 -14.40 18.25
CA ALA A 120 -5.96 -15.78 18.74
C ALA A 120 -4.59 -16.43 19.01
N ASP A 121 -3.61 -16.20 18.13
CA ASP A 121 -2.23 -16.68 18.32
C ASP A 121 -1.55 -15.99 19.51
N ALA A 122 -1.75 -14.68 19.68
CA ALA A 122 -1.21 -13.95 20.83
C ALA A 122 -1.81 -14.40 22.16
N GLN A 123 -3.10 -14.74 22.20
CA GLN A 123 -3.76 -15.29 23.39
C GLN A 123 -3.23 -16.69 23.72
N THR A 124 -3.03 -17.55 22.72
CA THR A 124 -2.47 -18.90 22.90
C THR A 124 -1.06 -18.85 23.47
N ILE A 125 -0.22 -17.91 23.01
CA ILE A 125 1.14 -17.69 23.53
C ILE A 125 1.11 -17.17 24.98
N LYS A 126 0.20 -16.25 25.29
CA LYS A 126 0.05 -15.72 26.66
C LYS A 126 -0.40 -16.79 27.65
N GLU A 127 -1.29 -17.67 27.22
CA GLU A 127 -1.79 -18.78 28.04
C GLU A 127 -0.71 -19.84 28.27
N THR A 128 0.16 -20.11 27.28
CA THR A 128 1.32 -21.01 27.45
C THR A 128 2.40 -20.44 28.38
N VAL A 129 2.64 -19.12 28.36
CA VAL A 129 3.60 -18.47 29.26
C VAL A 129 3.07 -18.38 30.69
N THR A 130 1.77 -18.09 30.88
CA THR A 130 1.17 -18.01 32.22
C THR A 130 0.91 -19.38 32.85
N ASN A 131 0.58 -20.41 32.06
CA ASN A 131 0.32 -21.76 32.59
C ASN A 131 1.59 -22.62 32.79
N GLY A 132 2.74 -22.18 32.24
CA GLY A 132 4.04 -22.84 32.44
C GLY A 132 4.62 -22.69 33.85
N ASP A 133 4.11 -21.76 34.66
CA ASP A 133 4.65 -21.42 36.00
C ASP A 133 4.05 -22.27 37.14
N HIS A 134 3.12 -23.19 36.84
CA HIS A 134 2.45 -24.06 37.82
C HIS A 134 2.85 -25.53 37.78
N LYS A 135 3.94 -25.88 37.08
CA LYS A 135 4.40 -27.27 36.93
C LYS A 135 5.79 -27.57 37.52
N HIS A 136 6.20 -26.80 38.53
CA HIS A 136 7.31 -27.16 39.41
C HIS A 136 6.81 -27.89 40.66
#